data_AF-A0A5C6SA11-F1
#
_entry.id   AF-A0A5C6SA11-F1
#
_cell.length_a   1.000
_cell.length_b   1.000
_cell.length_c   1.000
_cell.angle_alpha   90.00
_cell.angle_beta   90.00
_cell.angle_gamma   90.00
#
_symmetry.space_group_name_H-M   'P 1'
#
loop_
_entity.id
_entity.type
_entity.pdbx_description
1 polymer ?
#
loop_
_entity_poly.entity_id
_entity_poly.type
_entity_poly.pdbx_seq_one_letter_code
_entity_poly.pdbx_strand_id
1 'polypeptide(L)'
;MPQSRIPTLIDEFYEYFGTNGPDTLVFKDGPLLGFGYAGDDAYESGDFADILYMGEGNDTVESGGGDDLVYADAGNDLIRSGEGSDTVYGGTGNDFLSDKFGAGDDVLDAGSGNNTIVSGDGDDHLIAGDGNDVIGDTGAFTGNDTIESGAGNDTIYSGLGNDSIRSSSGNDLIYDGAGDDYIRPGAGDDRVYDHLGNNNIYADYGNDTIVSGSGNDDLYGDFGSDVIYGGGGNDTIDAGSSWDVVTVPSTNPQQGEDHIYGQGGDDLLSGWGETYYHYAGADGNDTIDLFELGWDGPGTSNRIDEQDVIVIPRNINNSGIEDFDDLQGRITATADGALIDLGGGSTILLDGVRASDLLQAVENEQSFLFV
;
A
#
# COMPACT_ATOMS: atom_id res chain seq x y z
N MET A 1 -42.17 31.72 11.89
CA MET A 1 -40.87 31.39 11.29
C MET A 1 -39.90 31.43 12.44
N PRO A 2 -39.25 30.31 12.82
CA PRO A 2 -38.07 30.45 13.65
C PRO A 2 -37.09 31.30 12.83
N GLN A 3 -36.62 32.38 13.43
CA GLN A 3 -35.54 33.17 12.86
C GLN A 3 -34.28 32.66 13.55
N SER A 4 -33.23 32.46 12.79
CA SER A 4 -31.90 32.23 13.33
C SER A 4 -31.56 33.30 14.36
N ARG A 5 -30.74 32.92 15.35
CA ARG A 5 -30.33 33.82 16.43
C ARG A 5 -28.98 34.43 16.10
N ILE A 6 -28.83 35.72 16.38
CA ILE A 6 -27.54 36.41 16.27
C ILE A 6 -26.58 35.81 17.33
N PRO A 7 -25.30 35.57 16.99
CA PRO A 7 -24.33 35.04 17.93
C PRO A 7 -24.25 35.82 19.25
N THR A 8 -24.16 35.12 20.38
CA THR A 8 -24.04 35.73 21.72
C THR A 8 -22.95 35.04 22.53
N LEU A 9 -22.06 35.82 23.14
CA LEU A 9 -20.95 35.29 23.95
C LEU A 9 -21.47 34.65 25.27
N ILE A 10 -21.21 33.35 25.45
CA ILE A 10 -21.56 32.51 26.60
C ILE A 10 -20.35 31.59 26.87
N ASP A 11 -19.86 31.56 28.11
CA ASP A 11 -18.78 30.66 28.56
C ASP A 11 -17.64 30.49 27.53
N GLU A 12 -17.15 31.64 27.03
CA GLU A 12 -16.02 31.80 26.09
C GLU A 12 -16.35 31.63 24.60
N PHE A 13 -17.52 31.10 24.22
CA PHE A 13 -17.95 30.94 22.81
C PHE A 13 -19.08 31.90 22.43
N TYR A 14 -19.14 32.27 21.16
CA TYR A 14 -20.35 32.83 20.57
C TYR A 14 -21.28 31.69 20.13
N GLU A 15 -22.53 31.68 20.59
CA GLU A 15 -23.49 30.63 20.19
C GLU A 15 -24.38 31.09 19.02
N TYR A 16 -24.42 30.31 17.93
CA TYR A 16 -25.38 30.46 16.83
C TYR A 16 -26.36 29.29 16.78
N PHE A 17 -27.65 29.61 16.62
CA PHE A 17 -28.70 28.61 16.40
C PHE A 17 -29.45 28.94 15.10
N GLY A 18 -29.32 28.05 14.12
CA GLY A 18 -30.06 28.03 12.87
C GLY A 18 -31.51 27.58 13.05
N THR A 19 -32.09 27.10 11.96
CA THR A 19 -33.48 26.73 11.79
C THR A 19 -33.57 25.38 11.07
N ASN A 20 -34.79 24.89 10.80
CA ASN A 20 -34.95 23.64 10.03
C ASN A 20 -35.08 23.91 8.52
N GLY A 21 -34.46 24.98 8.03
CA GLY A 21 -34.31 25.25 6.61
C GLY A 21 -32.99 25.99 6.38
N PRO A 22 -32.63 26.27 5.12
CA PRO A 22 -31.32 26.79 4.78
C PRO A 22 -30.94 28.06 5.55
N ASP A 23 -29.82 28.00 6.25
CA ASP A 23 -29.21 29.07 7.01
C ASP A 23 -27.83 29.46 6.44
N THR A 24 -27.42 30.69 6.68
CA THR A 24 -26.09 31.17 6.28
C THR A 24 -25.49 31.97 7.41
N LEU A 25 -24.27 31.60 7.81
CA LEU A 25 -23.50 32.26 8.84
C LEU A 25 -22.12 32.63 8.30
N VAL A 26 -21.71 33.87 8.56
CA VAL A 26 -20.32 34.30 8.44
C VAL A 26 -19.94 34.95 9.76
N PHE A 27 -19.01 34.35 10.50
CA PHE A 27 -18.63 34.82 11.82
C PHE A 27 -17.15 34.59 12.11
N LYS A 28 -16.36 35.67 12.18
CA LYS A 28 -14.89 35.59 12.32
C LYS A 28 -14.32 36.26 13.57
N ASP A 29 -15.20 36.74 14.46
CA ASP A 29 -14.82 37.66 15.54
C ASP A 29 -14.50 36.96 16.87
N GLY A 30 -14.50 35.62 16.90
CA GLY A 30 -14.20 34.82 18.10
C GLY A 30 -14.58 33.34 17.89
N PRO A 31 -14.32 32.49 18.91
CA PRO A 31 -14.71 31.09 18.88
C PRO A 31 -16.24 30.95 18.84
N LEU A 32 -16.73 30.03 18.03
CA LEU A 32 -18.13 29.82 17.67
C LEU A 32 -18.59 28.43 18.10
N LEU A 33 -19.78 28.37 18.69
CA LEU A 33 -20.57 27.15 18.83
C LEU A 33 -21.80 27.28 17.92
N GLY A 34 -21.79 26.61 16.77
CA GLY A 34 -22.80 26.71 15.73
C GLY A 34 -23.71 25.47 15.65
N PHE A 35 -25.02 25.69 15.47
CA PHE A 35 -26.00 24.62 15.23
C PHE A 35 -26.88 24.93 14.00
N GLY A 36 -26.72 24.19 12.90
CA GLY A 36 -27.51 24.27 11.67
C GLY A 36 -28.90 23.67 11.81
N TYR A 37 -28.97 22.42 12.29
CA TYR A 37 -30.15 21.57 12.40
C TYR A 37 -30.54 20.86 11.11
N ALA A 38 -31.37 21.45 10.27
CA ALA A 38 -31.84 20.77 9.08
C ALA A 38 -31.98 21.76 7.92
N GLY A 39 -31.76 21.30 6.70
CA GLY A 39 -31.68 22.14 5.51
C GLY A 39 -30.23 22.32 5.09
N ASP A 40 -30.02 22.70 3.83
CA ASP A 40 -28.68 22.92 3.27
C ASP A 40 -28.10 24.25 3.81
N ASP A 41 -27.18 24.17 4.75
CA ASP A 41 -26.62 25.28 5.51
C ASP A 41 -25.22 25.70 5.01
N ALA A 42 -24.85 26.97 5.20
CA ALA A 42 -23.55 27.50 4.76
C ALA A 42 -22.87 28.32 5.86
N TYR A 43 -21.79 27.80 6.45
CA TYR A 43 -21.11 28.41 7.60
C TYR A 43 -19.65 28.74 7.24
N GLU A 44 -19.25 29.98 7.49
CA GLU A 44 -17.87 30.45 7.39
C GLU A 44 -17.46 31.00 8.76
N SER A 45 -16.50 30.35 9.41
CA SER A 45 -15.98 30.78 10.71
C SER A 45 -14.57 31.41 10.64
N GLY A 46 -13.90 31.53 11.78
CA GLY A 46 -12.81 32.50 12.00
C GLY A 46 -11.42 31.88 12.07
N ASP A 47 -10.51 32.57 12.76
CA ASP A 47 -9.16 32.06 13.08
C ASP A 47 -9.13 31.48 14.52
N PHE A 48 -10.27 31.05 15.05
CA PHE A 48 -10.43 30.58 16.42
C PHE A 48 -10.98 29.16 16.40
N ALA A 49 -10.63 28.36 17.41
CA ALA A 49 -11.22 27.04 17.61
C ALA A 49 -12.76 27.13 17.72
N ASP A 50 -13.44 26.56 16.75
CA ASP A 50 -14.87 26.55 16.56
C ASP A 50 -15.46 25.14 16.72
N ILE A 51 -16.72 25.05 17.11
CA ILE A 51 -17.47 23.80 17.19
C ILE A 51 -18.76 23.95 16.41
N LEU A 52 -18.90 23.18 15.32
CA LEU A 52 -19.99 23.30 14.37
C LEU A 52 -20.78 22.00 14.27
N TYR A 53 -22.10 22.08 14.44
CA TYR A 53 -23.04 20.98 14.23
C TYR A 53 -23.98 21.36 13.08
N MET A 54 -23.83 20.77 11.91
CA MET A 54 -24.55 21.19 10.70
C MET A 54 -25.92 20.50 10.60
N GLY A 55 -25.98 19.17 10.69
CA GLY A 55 -27.21 18.40 10.88
C GLY A 55 -27.70 17.71 9.60
N GLU A 56 -29.01 17.67 9.36
CA GLU A 56 -29.51 17.04 8.12
C GLU A 56 -29.50 18.04 6.96
N GLY A 57 -28.76 17.83 5.89
CA GLY A 57 -28.67 18.79 4.79
C GLY A 57 -27.44 18.54 3.95
N ASN A 58 -27.36 19.14 2.76
CA ASN A 58 -26.09 19.22 2.04
C ASN A 58 -25.43 20.53 2.46
N ASP A 59 -24.58 20.45 3.46
CA ASP A 59 -24.03 21.60 4.15
C ASP A 59 -22.69 22.02 3.55
N THR A 60 -22.32 23.28 3.76
CA THR A 60 -21.03 23.83 3.35
C THR A 60 -20.38 24.53 4.53
N VAL A 61 -19.18 24.11 4.88
CA VAL A 61 -18.39 24.66 5.99
C VAL A 61 -17.03 25.14 5.49
N GLU A 62 -16.64 26.34 5.90
CA GLU A 62 -15.25 26.82 5.90
C GLU A 62 -14.93 27.27 7.33
N SER A 63 -14.25 26.43 8.13
CA SER A 63 -14.03 26.74 9.55
C SER A 63 -12.86 27.70 9.79
N GLY A 64 -11.85 27.65 8.92
CA GLY A 64 -10.88 28.74 8.76
C GLY A 64 -9.55 28.41 9.41
N GLY A 65 -9.28 28.93 10.59
CA GLY A 65 -8.10 28.53 11.34
C GLY A 65 -8.39 28.36 12.81
N GLY A 66 -7.45 27.75 13.55
CA GLY A 66 -7.69 27.25 14.90
C GLY A 66 -8.04 25.76 14.87
N ASP A 67 -8.04 25.12 16.04
CA ASP A 67 -8.34 23.69 16.14
C ASP A 67 -9.86 23.48 16.19
N ASP A 68 -10.45 23.18 15.05
CA ASP A 68 -11.90 23.13 14.86
C ASP A 68 -12.51 21.74 15.05
N LEU A 69 -13.78 21.69 15.44
CA LEU A 69 -14.57 20.45 15.52
C LEU A 69 -15.85 20.60 14.71
N VAL A 70 -15.98 19.82 13.63
CA VAL A 70 -17.14 19.87 12.73
C VAL A 70 -17.86 18.53 12.70
N TYR A 71 -19.17 18.56 12.91
CA TYR A 71 -20.08 17.44 12.68
C TYR A 71 -21.06 17.81 11.56
N ALA A 72 -20.93 17.18 10.39
CA ALA A 72 -21.83 17.40 9.26
C ALA A 72 -23.16 16.66 9.44
N ASP A 73 -23.12 15.43 9.96
CA ASP A 73 -24.25 14.51 10.14
C ASP A 73 -24.74 13.85 8.83
N ALA A 74 -25.81 14.32 8.18
CA ALA A 74 -26.42 13.57 7.08
C ALA A 74 -26.71 14.42 5.85
N GLY A 75 -26.10 14.04 4.73
CA GLY A 75 -26.28 14.64 3.42
C GLY A 75 -24.99 14.53 2.61
N ASN A 76 -24.83 15.34 1.58
CA ASN A 76 -23.57 15.37 0.83
C ASN A 76 -22.89 16.69 1.17
N ASP A 77 -21.99 16.64 2.13
CA ASP A 77 -21.42 17.81 2.76
C ASP A 77 -20.12 18.25 2.11
N LEU A 78 -19.85 19.55 2.16
CA LEU A 78 -18.62 20.18 1.66
C LEU A 78 -17.94 20.90 2.79
N ILE A 79 -16.88 20.31 3.35
CA ILE A 79 -16.18 20.86 4.51
C ILE A 79 -14.75 21.21 4.14
N ARG A 80 -14.36 22.44 4.49
CA ARG A 80 -12.97 22.89 4.51
C ARG A 80 -12.60 23.32 5.93
N SER A 81 -11.70 22.59 6.58
CA SER A 81 -11.35 22.87 7.98
C SER A 81 -10.29 23.98 8.07
N GLY A 82 -9.21 23.87 7.31
CA GLY A 82 -8.26 24.96 7.08
C GLY A 82 -7.00 24.84 7.93
N GLU A 83 -6.54 25.93 8.57
CA GLU A 83 -5.30 25.93 9.36
C GLU A 83 -5.55 25.52 10.81
N GLY A 84 -5.06 24.37 11.26
CA GLY A 84 -5.24 23.97 12.65
C GLY A 84 -4.97 22.49 12.80
N SER A 85 -5.17 21.95 14.00
CA SER A 85 -5.40 20.51 14.17
C SER A 85 -6.89 20.30 14.37
N ASP A 86 -7.57 19.99 13.28
CA ASP A 86 -9.00 19.91 13.15
C ASP A 86 -9.52 18.49 13.34
N THR A 87 -10.81 18.38 13.66
CA THR A 87 -11.53 17.11 13.67
C THR A 87 -12.85 17.28 12.93
N VAL A 88 -13.03 16.52 11.87
CA VAL A 88 -14.20 16.60 10.99
C VAL A 88 -14.87 15.24 10.90
N TYR A 89 -16.18 15.22 11.12
CA TYR A 89 -17.04 14.07 10.92
C TYR A 89 -18.07 14.38 9.82
N GLY A 90 -17.94 13.75 8.64
CA GLY A 90 -18.87 13.85 7.51
C GLY A 90 -20.21 13.17 7.81
N GLY A 91 -20.16 11.89 8.21
CA GLY A 91 -21.34 11.16 8.64
C GLY A 91 -21.94 10.31 7.51
N THR A 92 -23.16 10.58 7.06
CA THR A 92 -23.78 9.77 5.99
C THR A 92 -24.03 10.57 4.73
N GLY A 93 -23.59 10.02 3.59
CA GLY A 93 -23.79 10.54 2.25
C GLY A 93 -22.45 10.69 1.56
N ASN A 94 -22.39 11.40 0.43
CA ASN A 94 -21.15 11.50 -0.35
C ASN A 94 -20.47 12.81 -0.01
N ASP A 95 -19.57 12.78 0.96
CA ASP A 95 -18.97 13.97 1.56
C ASP A 95 -17.64 14.33 0.89
N PHE A 96 -17.35 15.63 0.88
CA PHE A 96 -16.04 16.17 0.53
C PHE A 96 -15.44 16.84 1.77
N LEU A 97 -14.38 16.25 2.31
CA LEU A 97 -13.62 16.78 3.44
C LEU A 97 -12.24 17.23 2.96
N SER A 98 -11.78 18.40 3.38
CA SER A 98 -10.46 18.87 3.00
C SER A 98 -9.88 19.87 3.99
N ASP A 99 -8.64 19.67 4.38
CA ASP A 99 -7.84 20.68 5.07
C ASP A 99 -6.88 21.33 4.06
N LYS A 100 -6.22 20.60 3.13
CA LYS A 100 -5.36 20.95 1.95
C LYS A 100 -4.36 22.12 2.07
N PHE A 101 -4.75 23.22 2.67
CA PHE A 101 -3.95 24.37 3.05
C PHE A 101 -3.61 24.35 4.55
N GLY A 102 -4.11 23.36 5.29
CA GLY A 102 -3.68 23.02 6.64
C GLY A 102 -2.26 22.49 6.68
N ALA A 103 -1.67 22.62 7.86
CA ALA A 103 -0.33 22.11 8.18
C ALA A 103 -0.31 21.45 9.57
N GLY A 104 -1.48 21.20 10.16
CA GLY A 104 -1.63 20.61 11.47
C GLY A 104 -2.17 19.20 11.36
N ASP A 105 -1.98 18.43 12.42
CA ASP A 105 -2.36 17.02 12.44
C ASP A 105 -3.89 16.91 12.57
N ASP A 106 -4.56 16.50 11.50
CA ASP A 106 -6.02 16.51 11.37
C ASP A 106 -6.64 15.12 11.53
N VAL A 107 -7.91 15.07 11.94
CA VAL A 107 -8.73 13.86 11.93
C VAL A 107 -9.93 14.07 11.01
N LEU A 108 -9.95 13.40 9.86
CA LEU A 108 -11.02 13.50 8.87
C LEU A 108 -11.73 12.15 8.73
N ASP A 109 -12.93 12.05 9.31
CA ASP A 109 -13.80 10.86 9.25
C ASP A 109 -15.02 11.14 8.37
N ALA A 110 -15.04 10.63 7.15
CA ALA A 110 -16.12 10.85 6.20
C ALA A 110 -17.32 9.91 6.41
N GLY A 111 -17.21 8.85 7.22
CA GLY A 111 -18.33 7.99 7.57
C GLY A 111 -18.77 7.02 6.46
N SER A 112 -19.96 7.19 5.87
CA SER A 112 -20.51 6.22 4.92
C SER A 112 -21.04 6.90 3.67
N GLY A 113 -20.83 6.29 2.51
CA GLY A 113 -21.13 6.84 1.20
C GLY A 113 -19.84 6.96 0.40
N ASN A 114 -19.93 7.45 -0.85
CA ASN A 114 -18.74 7.58 -1.69
C ASN A 114 -18.12 8.96 -1.46
N ASN A 115 -17.09 8.98 -0.63
CA ASN A 115 -16.49 10.16 -0.06
C ASN A 115 -15.24 10.60 -0.82
N THR A 116 -14.85 11.85 -0.59
CA THR A 116 -13.56 12.39 -1.04
C THR A 116 -12.91 13.11 0.12
N ILE A 117 -11.74 12.65 0.54
CA ILE A 117 -10.92 13.28 1.57
C ILE A 117 -9.66 13.83 0.90
N VAL A 118 -9.32 15.09 1.14
CA VAL A 118 -8.07 15.71 0.65
C VAL A 118 -7.32 16.32 1.81
N SER A 119 -6.29 15.62 2.29
CA SER A 119 -5.36 16.07 3.32
C SER A 119 -4.36 17.12 2.80
N GLY A 120 -3.88 17.99 3.70
CA GLY A 120 -2.77 18.93 3.52
C GLY A 120 -1.47 18.37 4.06
N ASP A 121 -0.59 19.25 4.57
CA ASP A 121 0.59 18.82 5.31
C ASP A 121 0.18 18.52 6.77
N GLY A 122 0.90 17.64 7.48
CA GLY A 122 0.55 17.25 8.86
C GLY A 122 0.61 15.74 9.03
N ASP A 123 0.69 15.23 10.25
CA ASP A 123 0.54 13.78 10.47
C ASP A 123 -0.97 13.47 10.65
N ASP A 124 -1.68 13.15 9.56
CA ASP A 124 -3.14 13.10 9.56
C ASP A 124 -3.73 11.71 9.84
N HIS A 125 -4.96 11.65 10.37
CA HIS A 125 -5.77 10.43 10.47
C HIS A 125 -7.01 10.52 9.58
N LEU A 126 -6.98 9.80 8.46
CA LEU A 126 -8.01 9.84 7.42
C LEU A 126 -8.83 8.56 7.46
N ILE A 127 -10.15 8.68 7.63
CA ILE A 127 -11.08 7.55 7.71
C ILE A 127 -12.21 7.80 6.68
N ALA A 128 -12.27 7.01 5.61
CA ALA A 128 -13.29 7.22 4.57
C ALA A 128 -14.57 6.39 4.80
N GLY A 129 -14.41 5.15 5.26
CA GLY A 129 -15.45 4.27 5.79
C GLY A 129 -16.09 3.36 4.75
N ASP A 130 -17.42 3.22 4.75
CA ASP A 130 -18.09 2.33 3.78
C ASP A 130 -18.37 3.11 2.49
N GLY A 131 -17.85 2.70 1.34
CA GLY A 131 -17.97 3.48 0.12
C GLY A 131 -16.97 3.09 -0.96
N ASN A 132 -17.12 3.65 -2.16
CA ASN A 132 -16.00 3.72 -3.08
C ASN A 132 -15.40 5.12 -2.94
N ASP A 133 -14.32 5.22 -2.19
CA ASP A 133 -13.80 6.48 -1.70
C ASP A 133 -12.55 6.93 -2.47
N VAL A 134 -12.28 8.23 -2.38
CA VAL A 134 -11.04 8.83 -2.89
C VAL A 134 -10.36 9.57 -1.76
N ILE A 135 -9.16 9.12 -1.38
CA ILE A 135 -8.37 9.72 -0.30
C ILE A 135 -7.10 10.33 -0.89
N GLY A 136 -6.82 11.56 -0.47
CA GLY A 136 -5.63 12.32 -0.83
C GLY A 136 -5.72 13.12 -2.12
N ASP A 137 -4.60 13.73 -2.48
CA ASP A 137 -4.37 14.48 -3.71
C ASP A 137 -3.03 14.06 -4.31
N THR A 138 -2.93 14.13 -5.63
CA THR A 138 -1.68 14.13 -6.42
C THR A 138 -0.65 15.22 -6.05
N GLY A 139 -0.84 15.93 -4.95
CA GLY A 139 0.08 16.94 -4.41
C GLY A 139 1.30 16.28 -3.78
N ALA A 140 2.33 17.08 -3.48
CA ALA A 140 3.49 16.63 -2.72
C ALA A 140 3.36 17.12 -1.26
N PHE A 141 2.24 16.74 -0.63
CA PHE A 141 2.00 17.00 0.78
C PHE A 141 2.90 16.12 1.62
N THR A 142 3.26 16.60 2.81
CA THR A 142 4.16 15.90 3.72
C THR A 142 3.48 15.58 5.04
N GLY A 143 3.66 14.36 5.53
CA GLY A 143 2.98 13.85 6.71
C GLY A 143 3.32 12.40 6.95
N ASN A 144 3.23 11.91 8.18
CA ASN A 144 3.19 10.47 8.44
C ASN A 144 1.73 10.10 8.69
N ASP A 145 1.00 9.82 7.63
CA ASP A 145 -0.45 9.72 7.66
C ASP A 145 -0.91 8.31 8.06
N THR A 146 -2.02 8.24 8.78
CA THR A 146 -2.76 7.00 9.02
C THR A 146 -4.03 7.02 8.19
N ILE A 147 -4.14 6.11 7.23
CA ILE A 147 -5.25 6.05 6.28
C ILE A 147 -6.04 4.75 6.48
N GLU A 148 -7.34 4.89 6.74
CA GLU A 148 -8.32 3.80 6.83
C GLU A 148 -9.43 4.03 5.80
N SER A 149 -9.33 3.44 4.61
CA SER A 149 -10.34 3.68 3.56
C SER A 149 -11.63 2.91 3.79
N GLY A 150 -11.56 1.69 4.33
CA GLY A 150 -12.71 1.00 4.91
C GLY A 150 -13.26 -0.15 4.06
N ALA A 151 -14.39 0.01 3.39
CA ALA A 151 -14.94 -1.07 2.57
C ALA A 151 -15.56 -0.57 1.28
N GLY A 152 -15.18 -1.19 0.17
CA GLY A 152 -15.55 -0.82 -1.18
C GLY A 152 -14.29 -0.62 -2.02
N ASN A 153 -14.43 -0.16 -3.26
CA ASN A 153 -13.28 -0.04 -4.15
C ASN A 153 -12.72 1.38 -4.07
N ASP A 154 -11.65 1.55 -3.32
CA ASP A 154 -11.10 2.83 -2.95
C ASP A 154 -9.93 3.23 -3.85
N THR A 155 -9.64 4.53 -3.90
CA THR A 155 -8.44 5.08 -4.50
C THR A 155 -7.70 5.96 -3.51
N ILE A 156 -6.45 5.63 -3.21
CA ILE A 156 -5.66 6.30 -2.19
C ILE A 156 -4.41 6.92 -2.83
N TYR A 157 -4.14 8.17 -2.45
CA TYR A 157 -2.88 8.89 -2.69
C TYR A 157 -2.37 9.37 -1.33
N SER A 158 -1.41 8.68 -0.73
CA SER A 158 -0.92 8.99 0.62
C SER A 158 0.02 10.20 0.65
N GLY A 159 0.93 10.33 -0.31
CA GLY A 159 1.79 11.51 -0.41
C GLY A 159 3.23 11.23 0.04
N LEU A 160 3.85 12.15 0.78
CA LEU A 160 5.23 12.00 1.25
C LEU A 160 5.27 11.84 2.76
N GLY A 161 6.20 11.04 3.24
CA GLY A 161 6.42 10.73 4.65
C GLY A 161 6.08 9.28 4.91
N ASN A 162 6.15 8.84 6.17
CA ASN A 162 6.04 7.41 6.49
C ASN A 162 4.60 7.06 6.84
N ASP A 163 3.87 6.57 5.87
CA ASP A 163 2.43 6.40 5.91
C ASP A 163 2.03 4.98 6.36
N SER A 164 0.85 4.88 6.97
CA SER A 164 0.24 3.62 7.39
C SER A 164 -1.15 3.49 6.76
N ILE A 165 -1.28 2.64 5.75
CA ILE A 165 -2.48 2.50 4.93
C ILE A 165 -3.18 1.17 5.19
N ARG A 166 -4.50 1.21 5.41
CA ARG A 166 -5.37 0.04 5.56
C ARG A 166 -6.70 0.22 4.80
N SER A 167 -6.91 -0.56 3.74
CA SER A 167 -8.14 -0.45 2.91
C SER A 167 -9.19 -1.52 3.18
N SER A 168 -8.86 -2.55 3.98
CA SER A 168 -9.77 -3.55 4.51
C SER A 168 -10.44 -4.46 3.46
N SER A 169 -11.45 -4.05 2.70
CA SER A 169 -12.06 -4.95 1.70
C SER A 169 -12.60 -4.24 0.46
N GLY A 170 -12.37 -4.82 -0.70
CA GLY A 170 -12.71 -4.25 -1.99
C GLY A 170 -11.53 -4.43 -2.93
N ASN A 171 -11.66 -3.97 -4.17
CA ASN A 171 -10.55 -3.96 -5.11
C ASN A 171 -9.97 -2.55 -5.15
N ASP A 172 -8.94 -2.32 -4.36
CA ASP A 172 -8.40 -1.01 -4.04
C ASP A 172 -7.24 -0.63 -4.97
N LEU A 173 -7.07 0.68 -5.14
CA LEU A 173 -5.99 1.28 -5.92
C LEU A 173 -5.20 2.25 -5.05
N ILE A 174 -4.00 1.85 -4.66
CA ILE A 174 -3.12 2.63 -3.79
C ILE A 174 -1.97 3.17 -4.64
N TYR A 175 -1.82 4.50 -4.64
CA TYR A 175 -0.65 5.20 -5.13
C TYR A 175 0.08 5.77 -3.92
N ASP A 176 1.06 5.02 -3.43
CA ASP A 176 1.91 5.49 -2.36
C ASP A 176 3.00 6.42 -2.90
N GLY A 177 3.57 7.26 -2.04
CA GLY A 177 4.66 8.15 -2.44
C GLY A 177 5.99 7.77 -1.82
N ALA A 178 6.66 8.74 -1.19
CA ALA A 178 8.02 8.51 -0.70
C ALA A 178 8.04 8.51 0.82
N GLY A 179 8.61 7.47 1.42
CA GLY A 179 8.44 7.17 2.83
C GLY A 179 9.00 5.80 3.16
N ASP A 180 9.18 5.49 4.45
CA ASP A 180 9.23 4.09 4.87
C ASP A 180 7.81 3.72 5.31
N ASP A 181 7.05 3.11 4.41
CA ASP A 181 5.60 2.99 4.46
C ASP A 181 5.12 1.60 4.89
N TYR A 182 3.91 1.53 5.43
CA TYR A 182 3.24 0.29 5.81
C TYR A 182 1.88 0.19 5.12
N ILE A 183 1.73 -0.78 4.21
CA ILE A 183 0.54 -0.88 3.36
C ILE A 183 -0.14 -2.24 3.55
N ARG A 184 -1.46 -2.20 3.79
CA ARG A 184 -2.36 -3.37 3.77
C ARG A 184 -3.67 -3.05 3.03
N PRO A 185 -3.78 -3.34 1.73
CA PRO A 185 -5.02 -3.08 1.01
C PRO A 185 -6.15 -4.00 1.50
N GLY A 186 -5.87 -5.27 1.80
CA GLY A 186 -6.77 -6.13 2.56
C GLY A 186 -7.35 -7.25 1.70
N ALA A 187 -8.68 -7.33 1.59
CA ALA A 187 -9.33 -8.41 0.86
C ALA A 187 -9.94 -7.93 -0.46
N GLY A 188 -9.48 -8.48 -1.58
CA GLY A 188 -9.97 -8.23 -2.93
C GLY A 188 -8.81 -8.24 -3.92
N ASP A 189 -9.04 -7.95 -5.20
CA ASP A 189 -7.94 -7.91 -6.18
C ASP A 189 -7.36 -6.49 -6.26
N ASP A 190 -6.34 -6.22 -5.46
CA ASP A 190 -5.79 -4.91 -5.16
C ASP A 190 -4.61 -4.52 -6.06
N ARG A 191 -4.36 -3.21 -6.16
CA ARG A 191 -3.21 -2.65 -6.88
C ARG A 191 -2.49 -1.64 -6.02
N VAL A 192 -1.24 -1.94 -5.70
CA VAL A 192 -0.35 -1.06 -4.96
C VAL A 192 0.76 -0.59 -5.89
N TYR A 193 0.84 0.73 -6.08
CA TYR A 193 1.91 1.41 -6.79
C TYR A 193 2.69 2.26 -5.81
N ASP A 194 3.82 1.72 -5.37
CA ASP A 194 4.72 2.36 -4.43
C ASP A 194 5.91 3.02 -5.18
N HIS A 195 6.62 3.96 -4.52
CA HIS A 195 7.68 4.75 -5.14
C HIS A 195 9.05 4.71 -4.45
N LEU A 196 9.25 5.25 -3.25
CA LEU A 196 10.60 5.41 -2.69
C LEU A 196 10.62 5.16 -1.19
N GLY A 197 11.64 4.44 -0.73
CA GLY A 197 11.93 4.18 0.69
C GLY A 197 11.72 2.72 1.02
N ASN A 198 11.92 2.31 2.29
CA ASN A 198 11.95 0.90 2.67
C ASN A 198 10.58 0.47 3.18
N ASN A 199 9.81 -0.16 2.31
CA ASN A 199 8.38 -0.31 2.49
C ASN A 199 8.01 -1.71 2.95
N ASN A 200 6.90 -1.82 3.69
CA ASN A 200 6.35 -3.10 4.13
C ASN A 200 4.92 -3.26 3.64
N ILE A 201 4.74 -4.13 2.65
CA ILE A 201 3.49 -4.28 1.91
C ILE A 201 2.98 -5.71 2.12
N TYR A 202 1.78 -5.85 2.70
CA TYR A 202 1.06 -7.13 2.81
C TYR A 202 -0.19 -7.07 1.96
N ALA A 203 -0.26 -7.85 0.87
CA ALA A 203 -1.42 -7.90 -0.02
C ALA A 203 -2.65 -8.55 0.62
N ASP A 204 -2.47 -9.38 1.67
CA ASP A 204 -3.53 -10.09 2.39
C ASP A 204 -4.30 -11.14 1.52
N TYR A 205 -5.53 -10.90 1.05
CA TYR A 205 -6.32 -11.92 0.31
C TYR A 205 -6.76 -11.39 -1.06
N GLY A 206 -6.36 -12.03 -2.14
CA GLY A 206 -6.69 -11.49 -3.45
C GLY A 206 -5.86 -12.07 -4.57
N ASN A 207 -6.06 -11.58 -5.80
CA ASN A 207 -5.04 -11.69 -6.83
C ASN A 207 -4.48 -10.29 -7.03
N ASP A 208 -3.41 -10.01 -6.31
CA ASP A 208 -2.94 -8.67 -6.08
C ASP A 208 -1.83 -8.28 -7.06
N THR A 209 -1.64 -6.98 -7.23
CA THR A 209 -0.50 -6.46 -7.98
C THR A 209 0.24 -5.45 -7.13
N ILE A 210 1.48 -5.78 -6.77
CA ILE A 210 2.40 -4.87 -6.11
C ILE A 210 3.43 -4.42 -7.14
N VAL A 211 3.53 -3.11 -7.34
CA VAL A 211 4.64 -2.49 -8.05
C VAL A 211 5.42 -1.66 -7.04
N SER A 212 6.48 -2.25 -6.50
CA SER A 212 7.36 -1.57 -5.56
C SER A 212 8.34 -0.64 -6.28
N GLY A 213 8.84 0.28 -5.48
CA GLY A 213 9.62 1.43 -5.88
C GLY A 213 11.13 1.22 -5.87
N SER A 214 11.87 2.16 -5.29
CA SER A 214 13.26 1.96 -4.91
C SER A 214 13.38 1.96 -3.40
N GLY A 215 14.18 1.06 -2.84
CA GLY A 215 14.27 0.88 -1.39
C GLY A 215 14.69 -0.53 -1.06
N ASN A 216 14.70 -0.88 0.22
CA ASN A 216 14.84 -2.27 0.63
C ASN A 216 13.48 -2.69 1.16
N ASP A 217 12.67 -3.30 0.30
CA ASP A 217 11.25 -3.51 0.56
C ASP A 217 10.99 -4.91 1.10
N ASP A 218 10.08 -5.03 2.06
CA ASP A 218 9.51 -6.28 2.53
C ASP A 218 8.11 -6.46 1.90
N LEU A 219 7.99 -7.34 0.90
CA LEU A 219 6.79 -7.53 0.10
C LEU A 219 6.18 -8.91 0.35
N TYR A 220 4.89 -8.96 0.71
CA TYR A 220 4.15 -10.20 0.98
C TYR A 220 2.90 -10.28 0.09
N GLY A 221 2.83 -11.28 -0.80
CA GLY A 221 1.63 -11.61 -1.59
C GLY A 221 0.54 -12.31 -0.78
N ASP A 222 0.93 -13.04 0.27
CA ASP A 222 0.02 -13.75 1.17
C ASP A 222 -0.89 -14.80 0.45
N PHE A 223 -2.17 -14.51 0.19
CA PHE A 223 -3.11 -15.49 -0.36
C PHE A 223 -3.65 -15.09 -1.72
N GLY A 224 -3.31 -15.90 -2.72
CA GLY A 224 -3.95 -15.93 -4.04
C GLY A 224 -2.90 -15.87 -5.12
N SER A 225 -3.26 -15.43 -6.33
CA SER A 225 -2.31 -15.43 -7.45
C SER A 225 -1.81 -14.02 -7.73
N ASP A 226 -0.64 -13.71 -7.21
CA ASP A 226 -0.13 -12.36 -7.11
C ASP A 226 0.90 -12.03 -8.19
N VAL A 227 1.01 -10.74 -8.49
CA VAL A 227 2.04 -10.19 -9.39
C VAL A 227 2.84 -9.15 -8.62
N ILE A 228 4.10 -9.46 -8.32
CA ILE A 228 4.97 -8.62 -7.50
C ILE A 228 6.15 -8.13 -8.34
N TYR A 229 6.32 -6.81 -8.41
CA TYR A 229 7.51 -6.18 -8.93
C TYR A 229 8.33 -5.57 -7.79
N GLY A 230 9.49 -6.16 -7.49
CA GLY A 230 10.32 -5.77 -6.33
C GLY A 230 10.95 -4.38 -6.45
N GLY A 231 11.14 -3.88 -7.67
CA GLY A 231 11.72 -2.56 -7.86
C GLY A 231 13.25 -2.58 -7.82
N GLY A 232 13.89 -1.79 -6.97
CA GLY A 232 15.35 -1.85 -6.85
C GLY A 232 15.88 -1.41 -5.50
N GLY A 233 17.02 -1.98 -5.12
CA GLY A 233 17.53 -2.02 -3.76
C GLY A 233 17.45 -3.46 -3.27
N ASN A 234 17.64 -3.72 -1.98
CA ASN A 234 17.73 -5.09 -1.47
C ASN A 234 16.37 -5.55 -0.94
N ASP A 235 15.59 -6.24 -1.75
CA ASP A 235 14.20 -6.55 -1.43
C ASP A 235 14.07 -7.96 -0.82
N THR A 236 13.11 -8.12 0.09
CA THR A 236 12.64 -9.42 0.58
C THR A 236 11.22 -9.63 0.10
N ILE A 237 11.01 -10.62 -0.75
CA ILE A 237 9.72 -10.87 -1.40
C ILE A 237 9.24 -12.27 -1.03
N ASP A 238 8.12 -12.36 -0.34
CA ASP A 238 7.39 -13.58 -0.06
C ASP A 238 6.10 -13.59 -0.88
N ALA A 239 6.04 -14.43 -1.92
CA ALA A 239 4.89 -14.49 -2.81
C ALA A 239 3.67 -15.15 -2.15
N GLY A 240 3.85 -15.89 -1.04
CA GLY A 240 2.76 -16.42 -0.25
C GLY A 240 2.25 -17.78 -0.72
N SER A 241 1.08 -17.83 -1.33
CA SER A 241 0.49 -19.11 -1.70
C SER A 241 -0.37 -19.01 -2.94
N SER A 242 -0.17 -19.95 -3.86
CA SER A 242 -0.97 -20.34 -5.02
C SER A 242 -0.15 -20.33 -6.30
N TRP A 243 -0.19 -19.28 -7.10
CA TRP A 243 0.55 -19.23 -8.36
C TRP A 243 0.92 -17.79 -8.55
N ASP A 244 2.19 -17.50 -8.33
CA ASP A 244 2.65 -16.14 -8.22
C ASP A 244 3.67 -15.79 -9.29
N VAL A 245 3.72 -14.51 -9.64
CA VAL A 245 4.70 -13.97 -10.57
C VAL A 245 5.52 -12.91 -9.86
N VAL A 246 6.79 -13.20 -9.61
CA VAL A 246 7.73 -12.24 -9.02
C VAL A 246 8.72 -11.79 -10.07
N THR A 247 8.87 -10.48 -10.24
CA THR A 247 9.84 -9.87 -11.15
C THR A 247 10.61 -8.75 -10.46
N VAL A 248 11.91 -8.91 -10.25
CA VAL A 248 12.78 -7.83 -9.75
C VAL A 248 13.58 -7.24 -10.92
N PRO A 249 13.20 -6.08 -11.47
CA PRO A 249 13.77 -5.56 -12.71
C PRO A 249 15.18 -5.01 -12.55
N SER A 250 16.00 -5.10 -13.61
CA SER A 250 17.30 -4.43 -13.68
C SER A 250 17.15 -2.90 -13.74
N THR A 251 17.08 -2.24 -12.59
CA THR A 251 17.11 -0.78 -12.51
C THR A 251 18.54 -0.31 -12.19
N ASN A 252 19.31 0.00 -13.24
CA ASN A 252 20.61 0.69 -13.08
C ASN A 252 20.37 2.04 -12.38
N PRO A 253 20.99 2.37 -11.22
CA PRO A 253 22.30 1.88 -10.73
C PRO A 253 22.28 1.09 -9.41
N GLN A 254 21.15 0.63 -8.91
CA GLN A 254 21.05 -0.05 -7.60
C GLN A 254 20.66 -1.50 -7.83
N GLN A 255 21.65 -2.31 -8.22
CA GLN A 255 21.51 -3.76 -8.09
C GLN A 255 21.63 -4.06 -6.61
N GLY A 256 20.51 -4.38 -5.97
CA GLY A 256 20.55 -4.90 -4.62
C GLY A 256 20.73 -6.41 -4.61
N GLU A 257 20.91 -6.91 -3.39
CA GLU A 257 20.84 -8.33 -3.06
C GLU A 257 19.39 -8.66 -2.70
N ASP A 258 18.67 -9.33 -3.60
CA ASP A 258 17.24 -9.60 -3.46
C ASP A 258 16.99 -11.02 -2.94
N HIS A 259 15.98 -11.20 -2.11
CA HIS A 259 15.60 -12.47 -1.51
C HIS A 259 14.15 -12.80 -1.88
N ILE A 260 13.96 -13.79 -2.75
CA ILE A 260 12.64 -14.21 -3.25
C ILE A 260 12.26 -15.57 -2.66
N TYR A 261 11.07 -15.65 -2.07
CA TYR A 261 10.42 -16.86 -1.57
C TYR A 261 9.13 -17.06 -2.36
N GLY A 262 9.09 -18.05 -3.25
CA GLY A 262 7.83 -18.43 -3.93
C GLY A 262 6.81 -19.02 -2.95
N GLN A 263 7.32 -19.71 -1.92
CA GLN A 263 6.52 -20.46 -0.96
C GLN A 263 5.66 -21.50 -1.68
N GLY A 264 4.38 -21.66 -1.31
CA GLY A 264 3.58 -22.78 -1.81
C GLY A 264 2.89 -22.43 -3.12
N GLY A 265 3.31 -23.00 -4.23
CA GLY A 265 2.65 -22.70 -5.49
C GLY A 265 3.22 -23.43 -6.68
N ASP A 266 3.03 -22.89 -7.88
CA ASP A 266 3.82 -23.31 -9.06
C ASP A 266 4.38 -22.02 -9.68
N ASP A 267 5.31 -21.35 -9.00
CA ASP A 267 5.54 -19.92 -9.18
C ASP A 267 6.47 -19.59 -10.35
N LEU A 268 6.37 -18.36 -10.87
CA LEU A 268 7.29 -17.82 -11.86
C LEU A 268 8.12 -16.70 -11.24
N LEU A 269 9.40 -16.97 -11.03
CA LEU A 269 10.33 -16.07 -10.34
C LEU A 269 11.37 -15.56 -11.32
N SER A 270 11.62 -14.25 -11.31
CA SER A 270 12.67 -13.63 -12.11
C SER A 270 13.31 -12.48 -11.35
N GLY A 271 14.62 -12.54 -11.16
CA GLY A 271 15.42 -11.47 -10.58
C GLY A 271 16.54 -11.03 -11.52
N TRP A 272 16.97 -9.79 -11.37
CA TRP A 272 18.14 -9.25 -12.05
C TRP A 272 19.14 -8.74 -11.02
N GLY A 273 20.42 -9.09 -11.15
CA GLY A 273 21.44 -8.69 -10.18
C GLY A 273 21.83 -9.86 -9.30
N GLU A 274 22.04 -9.64 -8.00
CA GLU A 274 22.37 -10.71 -7.06
C GLU A 274 21.08 -11.23 -6.39
N THR A 275 20.47 -12.28 -6.96
CA THR A 275 19.17 -12.79 -6.49
C THR A 275 19.29 -14.11 -5.74
N TYR A 276 18.73 -14.18 -4.54
CA TYR A 276 18.60 -15.39 -3.75
C TYR A 276 17.18 -15.94 -3.87
N TYR A 277 17.05 -17.11 -4.50
CA TYR A 277 15.78 -17.83 -4.58
C TYR A 277 15.72 -18.86 -3.45
N HIS A 278 14.85 -18.61 -2.46
CA HIS A 278 14.70 -19.43 -1.27
C HIS A 278 13.59 -20.45 -1.44
N TYR A 279 13.91 -21.69 -1.12
CA TYR A 279 12.97 -22.79 -1.12
C TYR A 279 12.76 -23.32 0.30
N ALA A 280 11.52 -23.65 0.64
CA ALA A 280 11.09 -24.30 1.85
C ALA A 280 10.38 -25.63 1.52
N GLY A 281 9.85 -26.31 2.54
CA GLY A 281 9.18 -27.59 2.30
C GLY A 281 7.83 -27.40 1.62
N ALA A 282 7.55 -28.19 0.58
CA ALA A 282 6.30 -28.24 -0.19
C ALA A 282 5.96 -26.99 -1.03
N ASP A 283 6.97 -26.43 -1.71
CA ASP A 283 6.83 -25.24 -2.56
C ASP A 283 6.13 -25.47 -3.91
N GLY A 284 5.82 -26.73 -4.25
CA GLY A 284 5.31 -27.09 -5.58
C GLY A 284 6.35 -26.98 -6.72
N ASN A 285 5.93 -26.60 -7.93
CA ASN A 285 6.75 -26.68 -9.14
C ASN A 285 7.06 -25.31 -9.74
N ASP A 286 8.16 -24.73 -9.27
CA ASP A 286 8.52 -23.36 -9.59
C ASP A 286 9.39 -23.27 -10.83
N THR A 287 9.30 -22.14 -11.51
CA THR A 287 10.10 -21.76 -12.66
C THR A 287 10.89 -20.51 -12.33
N ILE A 288 12.22 -20.59 -12.44
CA ILE A 288 13.10 -19.43 -12.41
C ILE A 288 13.44 -19.06 -13.86
N ASP A 289 13.01 -17.87 -14.29
CA ASP A 289 13.40 -17.27 -15.57
C ASP A 289 14.57 -16.30 -15.36
N LEU A 290 15.41 -16.16 -16.39
CA LEU A 290 16.55 -15.24 -16.46
C LEU A 290 17.72 -15.51 -15.50
N PHE A 291 17.85 -16.72 -14.95
CA PHE A 291 18.97 -17.17 -14.09
C PHE A 291 20.40 -17.07 -14.71
N GLU A 292 20.53 -16.56 -15.94
CA GLU A 292 21.77 -16.48 -16.72
C GLU A 292 22.07 -15.05 -17.24
N LEU A 293 21.35 -14.01 -16.79
CA LEU A 293 21.46 -12.65 -17.35
C LEU A 293 22.23 -11.65 -16.45
N GLY A 294 23.44 -12.00 -16.05
CA GLY A 294 24.49 -10.98 -15.85
C GLY A 294 25.07 -10.53 -17.19
N TRP A 295 25.46 -9.25 -17.31
CA TRP A 295 26.20 -8.78 -18.48
C TRP A 295 27.63 -9.33 -18.46
N ASP A 296 27.84 -10.53 -18.99
CA ASP A 296 29.17 -11.13 -19.01
C ASP A 296 30.12 -10.58 -20.10
N GLY A 297 29.71 -9.54 -20.84
CA GLY A 297 30.44 -9.06 -22.02
C GLY A 297 30.28 -9.96 -23.26
N PRO A 298 30.91 -9.60 -24.38
CA PRO A 298 30.77 -10.36 -25.63
C PRO A 298 31.58 -11.67 -25.57
N GLY A 299 30.88 -12.81 -25.52
CA GLY A 299 31.45 -14.16 -25.71
C GLY A 299 31.27 -15.17 -24.58
N THR A 300 30.42 -14.85 -23.60
CA THR A 300 30.27 -15.56 -22.32
C THR A 300 28.85 -16.03 -22.02
N SER A 301 27.88 -15.69 -22.88
CA SER A 301 26.54 -16.28 -22.96
C SER A 301 26.58 -17.79 -22.64
N ASN A 302 25.95 -18.18 -21.53
CA ASN A 302 25.89 -19.53 -20.92
C ASN A 302 26.90 -19.81 -19.80
N ARG A 303 27.08 -18.87 -18.88
CA ARG A 303 27.60 -19.20 -17.55
C ARG A 303 26.59 -18.68 -16.55
N ILE A 304 26.03 -19.60 -15.76
CA ILE A 304 25.48 -19.26 -14.45
C ILE A 304 26.60 -18.48 -13.73
N ASP A 305 26.40 -17.18 -13.57
CA ASP A 305 27.33 -16.36 -12.83
C ASP A 305 27.07 -16.54 -11.32
N GLU A 306 28.03 -16.10 -10.51
CA GLU A 306 27.93 -16.26 -9.05
C GLU A 306 26.92 -15.28 -8.41
N GLN A 307 26.18 -14.52 -9.22
CA GLN A 307 25.30 -13.47 -8.71
C GLN A 307 23.96 -14.05 -8.25
N ASP A 308 23.42 -15.03 -8.98
CA ASP A 308 22.20 -15.73 -8.57
C ASP A 308 22.49 -17.00 -7.74
N VAL A 309 21.72 -17.18 -6.66
CA VAL A 309 21.88 -18.28 -5.71
C VAL A 309 20.55 -18.97 -5.43
N ILE A 310 20.51 -20.29 -5.55
CA ILE A 310 19.38 -21.09 -5.10
C ILE A 310 19.67 -21.59 -3.68
N VAL A 311 18.85 -21.18 -2.72
CA VAL A 311 18.98 -21.54 -1.30
C VAL A 311 18.08 -22.74 -1.00
N ILE A 312 18.70 -23.88 -0.64
CA ILE A 312 18.01 -25.15 -0.41
C ILE A 312 18.27 -25.64 1.02
N PRO A 313 17.25 -25.79 1.87
CA PRO A 313 17.38 -26.41 3.19
C PRO A 313 17.85 -27.85 3.09
N ARG A 314 18.74 -28.25 4.00
CA ARG A 314 19.17 -29.65 4.08
C ARG A 314 18.02 -30.60 4.36
N ASN A 315 18.00 -31.70 3.60
CA ASN A 315 16.96 -32.72 3.60
C ASN A 315 15.55 -32.14 3.39
N ILE A 316 15.44 -31.09 2.56
CA ILE A 316 14.17 -30.52 2.10
C ILE A 316 13.21 -31.64 1.70
N ASN A 317 11.95 -31.55 2.12
CA ASN A 317 10.92 -32.57 1.80
C ASN A 317 11.26 -34.03 2.16
N ASN A 318 12.18 -34.28 3.10
CA ASN A 318 12.76 -35.61 3.37
C ASN A 318 13.36 -36.27 2.11
N SER A 319 13.88 -35.46 1.19
CA SER A 319 14.44 -35.87 -0.11
C SER A 319 15.79 -36.56 -0.01
N GLY A 320 16.47 -36.39 1.12
CA GLY A 320 17.86 -36.78 1.32
C GLY A 320 18.87 -35.87 0.60
N ILE A 321 18.49 -34.66 0.17
CA ILE A 321 19.44 -33.68 -0.38
C ILE A 321 20.17 -32.99 0.77
N GLU A 322 21.41 -33.38 1.06
CA GLU A 322 22.20 -32.80 2.16
C GLU A 322 23.37 -31.94 1.66
N ASP A 323 23.83 -32.18 0.43
CA ASP A 323 24.98 -31.53 -0.18
C ASP A 323 24.90 -31.50 -1.72
N PHE A 324 25.96 -30.98 -2.36
CA PHE A 324 26.10 -30.87 -3.81
C PHE A 324 26.08 -32.24 -4.53
N ASP A 325 26.61 -33.31 -3.92
CA ASP A 325 26.65 -34.64 -4.55
C ASP A 325 25.23 -35.22 -4.68
N ASP A 326 24.39 -35.02 -3.66
CA ASP A 326 22.98 -35.44 -3.69
C ASP A 326 22.18 -34.67 -4.75
N LEU A 327 22.47 -33.37 -4.92
CA LEU A 327 21.82 -32.50 -5.89
C LEU A 327 22.14 -32.87 -7.34
N GLN A 328 23.40 -33.26 -7.65
CA GLN A 328 23.78 -33.68 -9.01
C GLN A 328 22.88 -34.80 -9.56
N GLY A 329 22.50 -35.74 -8.69
CA GLY A 329 21.63 -36.86 -9.03
C GLY A 329 20.16 -36.50 -9.26
N ARG A 330 19.77 -35.24 -9.04
CA ARG A 330 18.40 -34.72 -9.16
C ARG A 330 18.18 -33.82 -10.37
N ILE A 331 19.25 -33.47 -11.09
CA ILE A 331 19.17 -32.59 -12.27
C ILE A 331 18.85 -33.41 -13.53
N THR A 332 17.83 -32.98 -14.27
CA THR A 332 17.44 -33.57 -15.55
C THR A 332 17.25 -32.50 -16.63
N ALA A 333 17.54 -32.86 -17.88
CA ALA A 333 17.29 -31.97 -19.01
C ALA A 333 15.83 -32.09 -19.47
N THR A 334 15.17 -30.95 -19.68
CA THR A 334 13.83 -30.88 -20.27
C THR A 334 13.88 -30.21 -21.65
N ALA A 335 12.73 -29.95 -22.26
CA ALA A 335 12.66 -29.20 -23.51
C ALA A 335 12.97 -27.71 -23.30
N ASP A 336 12.64 -27.19 -22.12
CA ASP A 336 12.61 -25.77 -21.81
C ASP A 336 13.86 -25.36 -21.00
N GLY A 337 14.43 -26.26 -20.18
CA GLY A 337 15.63 -25.96 -19.42
C GLY A 337 16.17 -27.11 -18.56
N ALA A 338 16.72 -26.77 -17.40
CA ALA A 338 17.24 -27.71 -16.41
C ALA A 338 16.22 -27.86 -15.27
N LEU A 339 15.79 -29.09 -14.99
CA LEU A 339 14.83 -29.38 -13.92
C LEU A 339 15.55 -30.05 -12.74
N ILE A 340 15.34 -29.50 -11.55
CA ILE A 340 15.83 -30.02 -10.27
C ILE A 340 14.65 -30.66 -9.53
N ASP A 341 14.75 -31.95 -9.18
CA ASP A 341 13.77 -32.63 -8.32
C ASP A 341 14.15 -32.45 -6.84
N LEU A 342 13.35 -31.67 -6.11
CA LEU A 342 13.55 -31.40 -4.67
C LEU A 342 12.96 -32.48 -3.77
N GLY A 343 12.35 -33.53 -4.35
CA GLY A 343 11.59 -34.53 -3.62
C GLY A 343 10.25 -33.99 -3.09
N GLY A 344 9.42 -34.89 -2.56
CA GLY A 344 8.09 -34.53 -2.05
C GLY A 344 7.07 -34.14 -3.13
N GLY A 345 7.47 -34.14 -4.41
CA GLY A 345 6.65 -33.67 -5.53
C GLY A 345 6.94 -32.23 -5.96
N SER A 346 7.95 -31.58 -5.37
CA SER A 346 8.40 -30.23 -5.72
C SER A 346 9.56 -30.24 -6.71
N THR A 347 9.58 -29.27 -7.62
CA THR A 347 10.65 -29.13 -8.62
C THR A 347 11.01 -27.68 -8.89
N ILE A 348 12.24 -27.43 -9.31
CA ILE A 348 12.67 -26.13 -9.85
C ILE A 348 13.00 -26.32 -11.33
N LEU A 349 12.33 -25.57 -12.21
CA LEU A 349 12.72 -25.42 -13.61
C LEU A 349 13.53 -24.14 -13.78
N LEU A 350 14.80 -24.25 -14.15
CA LEU A 350 15.59 -23.11 -14.60
C LEU A 350 15.38 -22.98 -16.12
N ASP A 351 14.50 -22.06 -16.53
CA ASP A 351 14.13 -21.88 -17.93
C ASP A 351 15.32 -21.37 -18.75
N GLY A 352 15.52 -21.93 -19.94
CA GLY A 352 16.65 -21.59 -20.81
C GLY A 352 18.03 -22.09 -20.35
N VAL A 353 18.19 -22.59 -19.11
CA VAL A 353 19.45 -23.11 -18.59
C VAL A 353 19.68 -24.54 -19.10
N ARG A 354 20.87 -24.81 -19.65
CA ARG A 354 21.22 -26.18 -20.06
C ARG A 354 21.59 -26.99 -18.82
N ALA A 355 21.01 -28.19 -18.68
CA ALA A 355 21.34 -29.09 -17.56
C ALA A 355 22.85 -29.40 -17.44
N SER A 356 23.61 -29.40 -18.55
CA SER A 356 25.07 -29.58 -18.49
C SER A 356 25.82 -28.41 -17.85
N ASP A 357 25.31 -27.20 -17.99
CA ASP A 357 25.92 -25.99 -17.42
C ASP A 357 25.60 -25.94 -15.91
N LEU A 358 24.35 -26.25 -15.55
CA LEU A 358 23.93 -26.39 -14.16
C LEU A 358 24.73 -27.47 -13.42
N LEU A 359 24.91 -28.65 -14.02
CA LEU A 359 25.74 -29.71 -13.44
C LEU A 359 27.19 -29.24 -13.20
N GLN A 360 27.74 -28.46 -14.13
CA GLN A 360 29.08 -27.89 -13.97
C GLN A 360 29.14 -26.85 -12.83
N ALA A 361 28.11 -26.03 -12.64
CA ALA A 361 28.03 -25.11 -11.50
C ALA A 361 27.97 -25.86 -10.16
N VAL A 362 27.15 -26.92 -10.08
CA VAL A 362 27.06 -27.79 -8.90
C VAL A 362 28.39 -28.49 -8.62
N GLU A 363 29.10 -29.00 -9.64
CA GLU A 363 30.45 -29.58 -9.49
C GLU A 363 31.50 -28.58 -8.96
N ASN A 364 31.31 -27.29 -9.24
CA ASN A 364 32.19 -26.22 -8.79
C ASN A 364 31.76 -25.61 -7.43
N GLU A 365 30.68 -26.11 -6.83
CA GLU A 365 30.08 -25.54 -5.61
C GLU A 365 29.64 -24.07 -5.77
N GLN A 366 29.06 -23.71 -6.93
CA GLN A 366 28.61 -22.36 -7.28
C GLN A 366 27.08 -22.25 -7.35
N SER A 367 26.53 -21.06 -7.09
CA SER A 367 25.11 -20.69 -7.29
C SER A 367 24.09 -21.51 -6.50
N PHE A 368 24.55 -22.21 -5.46
CA PHE A 368 23.71 -22.93 -4.50
C PHE A 368 24.21 -22.69 -3.08
N LEU A 369 23.28 -22.55 -2.14
CA LEU A 369 23.54 -22.46 -0.72
C LEU A 369 22.70 -23.48 0.04
N PHE A 370 23.36 -24.40 0.76
CA PHE A 370 22.68 -25.37 1.62
C PHE A 370 22.60 -24.88 3.07
N VAL A 371 21.37 -24.65 3.56
CA VAL A 371 21.10 -24.09 4.91
C VAL A 371 20.57 -25.09 5.91
#